data_AF-A0A524EFE4-F1
#
_entry.id   AF-A0A524EFE4-F1
#
_cell.length_a   1.000
_cell.length_b   1.000
_cell.length_c   1.000
_cell.angle_alpha   90.00
_cell.angle_beta   90.00
_cell.angle_gamma   90.00
#
_symmetry.space_group_name_H-M   'P 1'
#
loop_
_entity.id
_entity.type
_entity.pdbx_description
1 polymer ?
#
loop_
_entity_poly.entity_id
_entity_poly.type
_entity_poly.pdbx_seq_one_letter_code
_entity_poly.pdbx_strand_id
1 'polypeptide(L)'
;MTITNQKADEQSLEQEIKQWLIDRGAIKVGFATLETLAGGPEGANMKYLLPEAESAVCWAVPLNRDLIRPYLSKAHPEARADHERDNIQVNVKVTKMSFDLAKMLTAKGYKAKGLVANNKYRED
;
A
#
# COMPACT_ATOMS: atom_id res chain seq x y z
N MET A 1 18.59 -41.56 -19.07
CA MET A 1 19.01 -40.14 -18.93
C MET A 1 17.78 -39.29 -19.19
N THR A 2 17.03 -38.99 -18.13
CA THR A 2 15.83 -38.14 -18.23
C THR A 2 16.28 -36.75 -17.83
N ILE A 3 16.35 -35.83 -18.80
CA ILE A 3 16.62 -34.43 -18.52
C ILE A 3 15.36 -33.88 -17.88
N THR A 4 15.29 -33.91 -16.55
CA THR A 4 14.30 -33.13 -15.80
C THR A 4 14.66 -31.66 -15.96
N ASN A 5 13.87 -30.97 -16.76
CA ASN A 5 13.91 -29.53 -16.97
C ASN A 5 13.69 -28.82 -15.62
N GLN A 6 14.78 -28.46 -14.93
CA GLN A 6 14.75 -27.60 -13.75
C GLN A 6 14.58 -26.14 -14.20
N LYS A 7 13.36 -25.75 -14.56
CA LYS A 7 12.88 -24.39 -14.31
C LYS A 7 11.89 -24.49 -13.17
N ALA A 8 12.41 -24.47 -11.94
CA ALA A 8 11.58 -24.15 -10.79
C ALA A 8 11.02 -22.75 -11.02
N ASP A 9 9.71 -22.63 -10.82
CA ASP A 9 8.85 -21.46 -11.01
C ASP A 9 9.48 -20.21 -10.38
N GLU A 10 10.11 -19.35 -11.21
CA GLU A 10 10.71 -18.11 -10.73
C GLU A 10 9.57 -17.12 -10.46
N GLN A 11 9.28 -16.87 -9.17
CA GLN A 11 8.22 -15.98 -8.74
C GLN A 11 8.39 -14.61 -9.38
N SER A 12 7.34 -14.10 -10.05
CA SER A 12 7.41 -12.78 -10.67
C SER A 12 7.56 -11.69 -9.61
N LEU A 13 8.17 -10.56 -9.97
CA LEU A 13 8.30 -9.41 -9.05
C LEU A 13 6.94 -8.97 -8.49
N GLU A 14 5.88 -8.99 -9.31
CA GLU A 14 4.52 -8.65 -8.86
C GLU A 14 4.01 -9.64 -7.80
N GLN A 15 4.24 -10.94 -7.99
CA GLN A 15 3.87 -11.95 -7.02
C GLN A 15 4.67 -11.80 -5.72
N GLU A 16 5.96 -11.47 -5.82
CA GLU A 16 6.81 -11.20 -4.65
C GLU A 16 6.30 -9.99 -3.86
N ILE A 17 6.06 -8.87 -4.54
CA ILE A 17 5.51 -7.64 -3.93
C ILE A 17 4.16 -7.93 -3.26
N LYS A 18 3.27 -8.65 -3.97
CA LYS A 18 1.96 -9.01 -3.45
C LYS A 18 2.07 -9.84 -2.18
N GLN A 19 2.85 -10.92 -2.21
CA GLN A 19 3.03 -11.78 -1.04
C GLN A 19 3.64 -11.00 0.13
N TRP A 20 4.68 -10.20 -0.15
CA TRP A 20 5.36 -9.37 0.87
C TRP A 20 4.39 -8.41 1.59
N LEU A 21 3.46 -7.81 0.85
CA LEU A 21 2.44 -6.90 1.39
C LEU A 21 1.34 -7.65 2.15
N ILE A 22 0.86 -8.79 1.63
CA ILE A 22 -0.15 -9.62 2.29
C ILE A 22 0.38 -10.14 3.65
N ASP A 23 1.63 -10.62 3.69
CA ASP A 23 2.27 -11.10 4.94
C ASP A 23 2.38 -10.00 6.01
N ARG A 24 2.30 -8.73 5.60
CA ARG A 24 2.34 -7.55 6.47
C ARG A 24 0.95 -6.98 6.78
N GLY A 25 -0.11 -7.68 6.39
CA GLY A 25 -1.49 -7.36 6.73
C GLY A 25 -2.21 -6.50 5.70
N ALA A 26 -1.70 -6.41 4.46
CA ALA A 26 -2.55 -5.96 3.37
C ALA A 26 -3.64 -7.01 3.11
N ILE A 27 -4.86 -6.56 2.81
CA ILE A 27 -5.98 -7.43 2.40
C ILE A 27 -6.23 -7.41 0.90
N LYS A 28 -5.68 -6.40 0.22
CA LYS A 28 -5.74 -6.24 -1.23
C LYS A 28 -4.50 -5.51 -1.71
N VAL A 29 -3.99 -5.94 -2.85
CA VAL A 29 -2.84 -5.35 -3.54
C VAL A 29 -3.20 -5.22 -5.01
N GLY A 30 -2.85 -4.11 -5.64
CA GLY A 30 -3.02 -3.84 -7.06
C GLY A 30 -1.88 -3.00 -7.59
N PHE A 31 -1.79 -2.95 -8.92
CA PHE A 31 -0.78 -2.20 -9.64
C PHE A 31 -1.47 -1.27 -10.62
N ALA A 32 -0.97 -0.06 -10.74
CA ALA A 32 -1.45 0.93 -11.69
C ALA A 32 -0.29 1.40 -12.56
N THR A 33 -0.54 1.61 -13.84
CA THR A 33 0.37 2.25 -14.79
C THR A 33 -0.13 3.65 -15.15
N LEU A 34 0.70 4.44 -15.82
CA LEU A 34 0.28 5.74 -16.40
C LEU A 34 -0.95 5.61 -17.29
N GLU A 35 -1.07 4.52 -18.04
CA GLU A 35 -2.23 4.23 -18.88
C GLU A 35 -3.48 3.99 -18.04
N THR A 36 -3.40 3.16 -17.00
CA THR A 36 -4.57 2.88 -16.14
C THR A 36 -5.01 4.09 -15.31
N LEU A 37 -4.13 5.07 -15.11
CA LEU A 37 -4.41 6.32 -14.41
C LEU A 37 -4.77 7.47 -15.36
N ALA A 38 -4.82 7.23 -16.67
CA ALA A 38 -5.14 8.25 -17.65
C ALA A 38 -6.55 8.81 -17.41
N GLY A 39 -6.70 10.14 -17.54
CA GLY A 39 -7.95 10.85 -17.27
C GLY A 39 -8.24 11.11 -15.77
N GLY A 40 -7.35 10.70 -14.87
CA GLY A 40 -7.40 11.09 -13.46
C GLY A 40 -7.06 12.57 -13.22
N PRO A 41 -7.23 13.07 -11.98
CA PRO A 41 -6.80 14.43 -11.61
C PRO A 41 -5.27 14.61 -11.78
N GLU A 42 -4.76 15.85 -11.75
CA GLU A 42 -3.32 16.11 -11.88
C GLU A 42 -2.47 15.28 -10.89
N GLY A 43 -2.97 15.09 -9.67
CA GLY A 43 -2.35 14.26 -8.64
C GLY A 43 -2.32 12.75 -8.94
N ALA A 44 -2.98 12.26 -10.00
CA ALA A 44 -2.88 10.87 -10.45
C ALA A 44 -1.60 10.61 -11.26
N ASN A 45 -0.95 11.66 -11.80
CA ASN A 45 0.29 11.50 -12.57
C ASN A 45 1.49 11.27 -11.66
N MET A 46 1.80 10.00 -11.36
CA MET A 46 2.92 9.60 -10.48
C MET A 46 4.30 10.22 -10.78
N LYS A 47 4.52 10.79 -11.97
CA LYS A 47 5.77 11.48 -12.32
C LYS A 47 6.06 12.73 -11.49
N TYR A 48 5.06 13.33 -10.85
CA TYR A 48 5.30 14.45 -9.91
C TYR A 48 6.11 14.00 -8.67
N LEU A 49 6.09 12.70 -8.33
CA LEU A 49 6.82 12.13 -7.20
C LEU A 49 8.18 11.56 -7.61
N LEU A 50 8.22 10.89 -8.76
CA LEU A 50 9.39 10.22 -9.32
C LEU A 50 9.30 10.32 -10.86
N PRO A 51 10.11 11.17 -11.53
CA PRO A 51 9.96 11.46 -12.96
C PRO A 51 9.98 10.23 -13.88
N GLU A 52 10.69 9.18 -13.49
CA GLU A 52 10.84 7.93 -14.21
C GLU A 52 9.79 6.86 -13.82
N ALA A 53 8.81 7.21 -12.98
CA ALA A 53 7.78 6.27 -12.57
C ALA A 53 6.88 5.85 -13.75
N GLU A 54 6.77 4.53 -13.95
CA GLU A 54 5.89 3.89 -14.93
C GLU A 54 4.74 3.15 -14.28
N SER A 55 4.90 2.79 -13.00
CA SER A 55 3.89 2.08 -12.22
C SER A 55 3.82 2.54 -10.77
N ALA A 56 2.68 2.29 -10.14
CA ALA A 56 2.41 2.47 -8.73
C ALA A 56 1.91 1.16 -8.13
N VAL A 57 2.41 0.83 -6.93
CA VAL A 57 1.90 -0.27 -6.12
C VAL A 57 0.86 0.28 -5.15
N CYS A 58 -0.35 -0.26 -5.16
CA CYS A 58 -1.45 0.17 -4.31
C CYS A 58 -1.86 -0.99 -3.39
N TRP A 59 -2.10 -0.72 -2.12
CA TRP A 59 -2.55 -1.74 -1.17
C TRP A 59 -3.49 -1.16 -0.11
N ALA A 60 -4.23 -2.04 0.55
CA ALA A 60 -5.16 -1.69 1.62
C ALA A 60 -4.86 -2.49 2.89
N VAL A 61 -4.75 -1.81 4.04
CA VAL A 61 -4.70 -2.42 5.38
C VAL A 61 -5.96 -1.98 6.13
N PRO A 62 -6.75 -2.91 6.69
CA PRO A 62 -8.01 -2.57 7.34
C PRO A 62 -7.78 -1.87 8.67
N LEU A 63 -8.66 -0.91 8.99
CA LEU A 63 -8.88 -0.43 10.34
C LEU A 63 -9.58 -1.50 11.19
N ASN A 64 -9.49 -1.41 12.51
CA ASN A 64 -10.20 -2.30 13.41
C ASN A 64 -11.72 -2.08 13.31
N ARG A 65 -12.40 -3.06 12.71
CA ARG A 65 -13.86 -3.04 12.50
C ARG A 65 -14.64 -2.80 13.78
N ASP A 66 -14.17 -3.31 14.90
CA ASP A 66 -14.88 -3.24 16.18
C ASP A 66 -14.83 -1.82 16.78
N LEU A 67 -13.94 -0.95 16.28
CA LEU A 67 -13.85 0.46 16.68
C LEU A 67 -14.60 1.40 15.72
N ILE A 68 -14.87 0.97 14.48
CA ILE A 68 -15.59 1.77 13.48
C ILE A 68 -17.05 1.98 13.90
N ARG A 69 -17.75 0.92 14.30
CA ARG A 69 -19.18 1.02 14.65
C ARG A 69 -19.43 1.92 15.86
N PRO A 70 -18.71 1.76 16.99
CA PRO A 70 -18.83 2.66 18.14
C PRO A 70 -18.56 4.13 17.79
N TYR A 71 -17.56 4.40 16.95
CA TYR A 71 -17.24 5.76 16.50
C TYR A 71 -18.40 6.40 15.74
N LEU A 72 -18.94 5.70 14.74
CA LEU A 72 -20.04 6.22 13.91
C LEU A 72 -21.33 6.41 14.70
N SER A 73 -21.64 5.51 15.63
CA SER A 73 -22.86 5.59 16.45
C SER A 73 -22.70 6.45 17.71
N LYS A 74 -21.49 6.95 17.99
CA LYS A 74 -21.16 7.66 19.24
C LYS A 74 -21.54 6.85 20.48
N ALA A 75 -21.26 5.54 20.48
CA ALA A 75 -21.78 4.60 21.48
C ALA A 75 -21.31 4.90 22.91
N HIS A 76 -20.15 5.54 23.08
CA HIS A 76 -19.56 5.93 24.36
C HIS A 76 -18.58 7.11 24.17
N PRO A 77 -18.25 7.86 25.23
CA PRO A 77 -17.40 9.05 25.14
C PRO A 77 -16.03 8.81 24.49
N GLU A 78 -15.45 7.63 24.69
CA GLU A 78 -14.11 7.26 24.23
C GLU A 78 -14.07 6.77 22.78
N ALA A 79 -15.23 6.50 22.17
CA ALA A 79 -15.33 5.86 20.86
C ALA A 79 -14.57 6.62 19.76
N ARG A 80 -14.50 7.95 19.87
CA ARG A 80 -13.69 8.80 19.00
C ARG A 80 -12.20 8.56 19.18
N ALA A 81 -11.71 8.63 20.42
CA ALA A 81 -10.29 8.47 20.71
C ALA A 81 -9.79 7.07 20.33
N ASP A 82 -10.62 6.03 20.52
CA ASP A 82 -10.28 4.67 20.13
C ASP A 82 -10.12 4.51 18.62
N HIS A 83 -11.07 5.02 17.83
CA HIS A 83 -10.99 4.97 16.38
C HIS A 83 -9.84 5.83 15.82
N GLU A 84 -9.62 7.03 16.36
CA GLU A 84 -8.51 7.89 15.95
C GLU A 84 -7.15 7.23 16.25
N ARG A 85 -7.01 6.58 17.41
CA ARG A 85 -5.81 5.82 17.76
C ARG A 85 -5.54 4.68 16.79
N ASP A 86 -6.56 3.88 16.46
CA ASP A 86 -6.45 2.80 15.47
C ASP A 86 -6.06 3.33 14.09
N ASN A 87 -6.70 4.41 13.64
CA ASN A 87 -6.40 5.06 12.38
C ASN A 87 -4.94 5.55 12.32
N ILE A 88 -4.44 6.19 13.39
CA ILE A 88 -3.04 6.62 13.50
C ILE A 88 -2.09 5.41 13.44
N GLN A 89 -2.37 4.35 14.19
CA GLN A 89 -1.54 3.15 14.21
C GLN A 89 -1.46 2.48 12.84
N VAL A 90 -2.59 2.35 12.14
CA VAL A 90 -2.62 1.81 10.78
C VAL A 90 -1.87 2.73 9.81
N ASN A 91 -2.03 4.06 9.90
CA ASN A 91 -1.31 5.02 9.07
C ASN A 91 0.22 4.92 9.24
N VAL A 92 0.70 4.82 10.49
CA VAL A 92 2.12 4.61 10.78
C VAL A 92 2.61 3.30 10.17
N LYS A 93 1.82 2.23 10.31
CA LYS A 93 2.14 0.91 9.75
C LYS A 93 2.24 0.96 8.22
N VAL A 94 1.25 1.51 7.51
CA VAL A 94 1.28 1.56 6.04
C VAL A 94 2.36 2.49 5.51
N THR A 95 2.67 3.58 6.21
CA THR A 95 3.79 4.46 5.88
C THR A 95 5.11 3.70 5.97
N LYS A 96 5.32 2.95 7.06
CA LYS A 96 6.51 2.09 7.21
C LYS A 96 6.58 1.04 6.10
N MET A 97 5.47 0.37 5.79
CA MET A 97 5.41 -0.60 4.69
C MET A 97 5.80 0.03 3.35
N SER A 98 5.41 1.27 3.08
CA SER A 98 5.76 1.98 1.85
C SER A 98 7.26 2.21 1.71
N PHE A 99 7.93 2.67 2.76
CA PHE A 99 9.38 2.87 2.75
C PHE A 99 10.17 1.55 2.73
N ASP A 100 9.71 0.53 3.47
CA ASP A 100 10.35 -0.78 3.48
C ASP A 100 10.22 -1.48 2.11
N LEU A 101 9.07 -1.35 1.43
CA LEU A 101 8.87 -1.84 0.06
C LEU A 101 9.78 -1.09 -0.93
N ALA A 102 9.85 0.24 -0.86
CA ALA A 102 10.74 1.01 -1.71
C ALA A 102 12.20 0.59 -1.53
N LYS A 103 12.65 0.39 -0.27
CA LYS A 103 14.00 -0.11 0.03
C LYS A 103 14.26 -1.50 -0.57
N MET A 104 13.29 -2.41 -0.49
CA MET A 104 13.41 -3.74 -1.10
C MET A 104 13.56 -3.65 -2.62
N LEU A 105 12.75 -2.81 -3.28
CA LEU A 105 12.81 -2.61 -4.73
C LEU A 105 14.13 -1.98 -5.16
N THR A 106 14.61 -0.98 -4.41
CA THR A 106 15.92 -0.36 -4.66
C THR A 106 17.08 -1.34 -4.47
N ALA A 107 17.03 -2.22 -3.47
CA ALA A 107 18.03 -3.27 -3.30
C ALA A 107 18.06 -4.27 -4.47
N LYS A 108 16.96 -4.39 -5.22
CA LYS A 108 16.84 -5.20 -6.45
C LYS A 108 17.17 -4.43 -7.73
N GLY A 109 17.58 -3.16 -7.62
CA GLY A 109 18.00 -2.33 -8.76
C GLY A 109 16.91 -1.43 -9.37
N TYR A 110 15.71 -1.38 -8.78
CA TYR A 110 14.61 -0.52 -9.25
C TYR A 110 14.66 0.88 -8.61
N LYS A 111 14.31 1.91 -9.38
CA LYS A 111 13.99 3.23 -8.80
C LYS A 111 12.61 3.15 -8.15
N ALA A 112 12.54 3.36 -6.85
CA ALA A 112 11.30 3.29 -6.08
C ALA A 112 11.23 4.40 -5.04
N LYS A 113 10.01 4.90 -4.76
CA LYS A 113 9.77 5.94 -3.77
C LYS A 113 8.60 5.54 -2.87
N GLY A 114 8.87 5.47 -1.57
CA GLY A 114 7.83 5.31 -0.55
C GLY A 114 7.10 6.64 -0.30
N LEU A 115 5.83 6.55 0.06
CA LEU A 115 4.95 7.67 0.37
C LEU A 115 4.43 7.57 1.80
N VAL A 116 4.23 8.73 2.41
CA VAL A 116 3.54 8.84 3.69
C VAL A 116 2.05 8.73 3.44
N ALA A 117 1.36 7.91 4.24
CA ALA A 117 -0.09 7.84 4.18
C ALA A 117 -0.70 9.17 4.63
N ASN A 118 -1.64 9.68 3.86
CA ASN A 118 -2.33 10.91 4.23
C ASN A 118 -3.28 10.63 5.40
N ASN A 119 -3.09 11.36 6.49
CA ASN A 119 -3.95 11.29 7.68
C ASN A 119 -4.87 12.53 7.82
N LYS A 120 -4.84 13.45 6.86
CA LYS A 120 -5.75 14.60 6.80
C LYS A 120 -6.90 14.28 5.87
N TYR A 121 -8.11 14.32 6.42
CA TYR A 121 -9.33 14.37 5.62
C TYR A 121 -9.35 15.68 4.83
N ARG A 122 -9.98 15.65 3.65
CA ARG A 122 -10.27 16.88 2.89
C ARG A 122 -11.15 17.79 3.74
N GLU A 123 -10.85 19.08 3.70
CA GLU A 123 -11.58 20.14 4.42
C GLU A 123 -12.66 20.82 3.56
N ASP A 124 -12.75 20.45 2.26
CA ASP A 124 -13.75 20.88 1.28
C ASP A 124 -14.96 19.95 1.19
#